data_AF-A0A3D1IL52-F1
#
_entry.id   AF-A0A3D1IL52-F1
#
_cell.length_a   1.000
_cell.length_b   1.000
_cell.length_c   1.000
_cell.angle_alpha   90.00
_cell.angle_beta   90.00
_cell.angle_gamma   90.00
#
_symmetry.space_group_name_H-M   'P 1'
#
loop_
_entity.id
_entity.type
_entity.pdbx_description
1 polymer ?
#
loop_
_entity_poly.entity_id
_entity_poly.type
_entity_poly.pdbx_seq_one_letter_code
_entity_poly.pdbx_strand_id
1 'polypeptide(L)'
;MISVFIDFTYLLASVLFIFGIKGLTHPRTAVRGNLLGATGMLLAVVATLADRQVFGSGPQGLGLIVVGVLLGATIGATLALRIQMTAMPQMVALLNAFGGGASALIAGAVLADTADPGTQTVVATVASGIIGSVTFWGSLVAFDKLQGLMLPDNPVHFPAQQALNVMLAVAAVGLGAWIVADPNQLTSYGLLVVVGSVLGVLLTIPIGGADMPVVIAL
;
A
#
# COMPACT_ATOMS: atom_id res chain seq x y z
N MET A 1 16.92 15.15 21.99
CA MET A 1 16.25 14.32 23.02
C MET A 1 14.95 13.72 22.50
N ILE A 2 13.96 14.52 22.06
CA ILE A 2 12.69 13.99 21.52
C ILE A 2 12.90 13.04 20.33
N SER A 3 13.76 13.40 19.37
CA SER A 3 14.08 12.53 18.22
C SER A 3 14.60 11.14 18.63
N VAL A 4 15.50 11.09 19.62
CA VAL A 4 16.04 9.83 20.15
C VAL A 4 14.93 8.95 20.73
N PHE A 5 13.95 9.52 21.44
CA PHE A 5 12.80 8.77 21.94
C PHE A 5 11.90 8.26 20.81
N ILE A 6 11.71 9.05 19.74
CA ILE A 6 10.97 8.64 18.54
C ILE A 6 11.66 7.45 17.88
N ASP A 7 12.98 7.53 17.65
CA ASP A 7 13.77 6.45 17.04
C ASP A 7 13.72 5.15 17.86
N PHE A 8 13.87 5.25 19.19
CA PHE A 8 13.70 4.10 20.08
C PHE A 8 12.28 3.53 20.04
N THR A 9 11.26 4.38 19.90
CA THR A 9 9.88 3.93 19.79
C THR A 9 9.63 3.22 18.46
N TYR A 10 10.21 3.69 17.35
CA TYR A 10 10.18 2.99 16.07
C TYR A 10 10.92 1.65 16.12
N LEU A 11 12.07 1.60 16.79
CA LEU A 11 12.78 0.34 17.02
C LEU A 11 11.91 -0.65 17.82
N LEU A 12 11.28 -0.18 18.90
CA LEU A 12 10.38 -0.99 19.72
C LEU A 12 9.17 -1.47 18.91
N ALA A 13 8.53 -0.60 18.14
CA ALA A 13 7.42 -0.95 17.25
C ALA A 13 7.83 -2.03 16.23
N SER A 14 9.02 -1.89 15.63
CA SER A 14 9.58 -2.88 14.69
C SER A 14 9.80 -4.24 15.35
N VAL A 15 10.33 -4.27 16.58
CA VAL A 15 10.49 -5.50 17.37
C VAL A 15 9.14 -6.14 17.69
N LEU A 16 8.12 -5.34 18.05
CA LEU A 16 6.77 -5.83 18.29
C LEU A 16 6.12 -6.41 17.02
N PHE A 17 6.34 -5.82 15.84
CA PHE A 17 5.89 -6.41 14.57
C PHE A 17 6.56 -7.75 14.30
N ILE A 18 7.87 -7.88 14.52
CA ILE A 18 8.59 -9.15 14.35
C ILE A 18 8.01 -10.24 15.27
N PHE A 19 7.84 -9.94 16.57
CA PHE A 19 7.22 -10.89 17.50
C PHE A 19 5.74 -11.14 17.21
N GLY A 20 5.04 -10.14 16.67
CA GLY A 20 3.66 -10.25 16.23
C GLY A 20 3.52 -11.29 15.12
N ILE A 21 4.27 -11.12 14.02
CA ILE A 21 4.29 -12.06 12.89
C ILE A 21 4.74 -13.45 13.35
N LYS A 22 5.80 -13.54 14.18
CA LYS A 22 6.24 -14.81 14.77
C LYS A 22 5.12 -15.48 15.56
N GLY A 23 4.36 -14.73 16.35
CA GLY A 23 3.22 -15.23 17.13
C GLY A 23 2.06 -15.74 16.26
N LEU A 24 1.85 -15.16 15.07
CA LEU A 24 0.81 -15.57 14.13
C LEU A 24 1.08 -16.95 13.48
N THR A 25 2.33 -17.42 13.47
CA THR A 25 2.69 -18.73 12.88
C THR A 25 2.19 -19.95 13.65
N HIS A 26 1.75 -19.79 14.90
CA HIS A 26 1.29 -20.89 15.74
C HIS A 26 -0.10 -20.59 16.35
N PRO A 27 -1.08 -21.51 16.26
CA PRO A 27 -2.45 -21.27 16.74
C PRO A 27 -2.52 -20.86 18.22
N ARG A 28 -1.66 -21.43 19.07
CA ARG A 28 -1.62 -21.13 20.51
C ARG A 28 -1.20 -19.70 20.83
N THR A 29 -0.41 -19.06 19.95
CA THR A 29 0.12 -17.70 20.15
C THR A 29 -0.54 -16.66 19.25
N ALA A 30 -1.41 -17.06 18.32
CA ALA A 30 -1.97 -16.19 17.29
C ALA A 30 -2.66 -14.93 17.87
N VAL A 31 -3.50 -15.08 18.90
CA VAL A 31 -4.19 -13.93 19.54
C VAL A 31 -3.18 -12.94 20.13
N ARG A 32 -2.15 -13.45 20.83
CA ARG A 32 -1.08 -12.62 21.39
C ARG A 32 -0.24 -11.96 20.29
N GLY A 33 0.07 -12.70 19.22
CA GLY A 33 0.78 -12.16 18.05
C GLY A 33 0.04 -11.00 17.42
N ASN A 34 -1.27 -11.12 17.23
CA ASN A 34 -2.10 -10.05 16.69
C ASN A 34 -2.10 -8.80 17.61
N LEU A 35 -2.22 -8.98 18.92
CA LEU A 35 -2.18 -7.87 19.90
C LEU A 35 -0.81 -7.16 19.91
N LEU A 36 0.30 -7.90 19.78
CA LEU A 36 1.64 -7.31 19.67
C LEU A 36 1.77 -6.46 18.41
N GLY A 37 1.30 -6.95 17.27
CA GLY A 37 1.27 -6.19 16.01
C GLY A 37 0.42 -4.92 16.11
N ALA A 38 -0.78 -5.02 16.68
CA ALA A 38 -1.66 -3.87 16.89
C ALA A 38 -1.03 -2.82 17.84
N THR A 39 -0.35 -3.27 18.89
CA THR A 39 0.38 -2.39 19.82
C THR A 39 1.56 -1.72 19.13
N GLY A 40 2.31 -2.46 18.30
CA GLY A 40 3.40 -1.91 17.50
C GLY A 40 2.94 -0.81 16.53
N MET A 41 1.81 -1.04 15.84
CA MET A 41 1.21 -0.03 14.96
C MET A 41 0.77 1.22 15.73
N LEU A 42 0.12 1.06 16.89
CA LEU A 42 -0.27 2.19 17.74
C LEU A 42 0.94 3.02 18.16
N LEU A 43 2.02 2.36 18.61
CA LEU A 43 3.26 3.04 19.00
C LEU A 43 3.88 3.81 17.83
N ALA A 44 3.93 3.21 16.64
CA ALA A 44 4.48 3.86 15.45
C ALA A 44 3.69 5.13 15.11
N VAL A 45 2.35 5.05 15.06
CA VAL A 45 1.50 6.21 14.78
C VAL A 45 1.69 7.31 15.81
N VAL A 46 1.70 6.98 17.10
CA VAL A 46 1.91 7.96 18.18
C VAL A 46 3.30 8.61 18.09
N ALA A 47 4.34 7.83 17.80
CA ALA A 47 5.69 8.36 17.62
C ALA A 47 5.77 9.33 16.43
N THR A 48 5.14 9.00 15.30
CA THR A 48 5.07 9.88 14.12
C THR A 48 4.33 11.18 14.43
N LEU A 49 3.21 11.12 15.17
CA LEU A 49 2.48 12.32 15.58
C LEU A 49 3.26 13.21 16.56
N ALA A 50 4.19 12.64 17.31
CA ALA A 50 5.06 13.38 18.22
C ALA A 50 6.27 14.04 17.52
N ASP A 51 6.51 13.73 16.24
CA ASP A 51 7.57 14.35 15.46
C ASP A 51 7.32 15.86 15.30
N ARG A 52 8.37 16.67 15.42
CA ARG A 52 8.24 18.13 15.36
C ARG A 52 7.80 18.64 13.99
N GLN A 53 8.13 17.96 12.90
CA GLN A 53 7.69 18.34 11.56
C GLN A 53 6.18 18.10 11.40
N VAL A 54 5.67 17.03 12.02
CA VAL A 54 4.25 16.70 12.01
C VAL A 54 3.47 17.57 12.98
N PHE A 55 3.89 17.62 14.24
CA PHE A 55 3.26 18.42 15.29
C PHE A 55 3.38 19.94 15.03
N GLY A 56 4.48 20.36 14.39
CA GLY A 56 4.75 21.75 14.02
C GLY A 56 4.06 22.23 12.74
N SER A 57 3.34 21.36 12.03
CA SER A 57 2.61 21.70 10.78
C SER A 57 1.43 22.68 10.99
N GLY A 58 1.17 23.08 12.24
CA GLY A 58 0.11 23.99 12.61
C GLY A 58 -1.26 23.31 12.79
N PRO A 59 -2.27 24.05 13.28
CA PRO A 59 -3.60 23.47 13.57
C PRO A 59 -4.29 22.87 12.33
N GLN A 60 -4.03 23.42 11.15
CA GLN A 60 -4.62 22.95 9.90
C GLN A 60 -4.02 21.60 9.46
N GLY A 61 -2.69 21.47 9.46
CA GLY A 61 -2.00 20.22 9.12
C GLY A 61 -2.38 19.09 10.06
N LEU A 62 -2.32 19.34 11.37
CA LEU A 62 -2.77 18.39 12.38
C LEU A 62 -4.26 18.03 12.24
N GLY A 63 -5.11 19.01 11.92
CA GLY A 63 -6.54 18.79 11.67
C GLY A 63 -6.78 17.81 10.52
N LEU A 64 -6.07 17.98 9.39
CA LEU A 64 -6.18 17.08 8.24
C LEU A 64 -5.72 15.66 8.58
N ILE A 65 -4.62 15.51 9.32
CA ILE A 65 -4.11 14.20 9.75
C ILE A 65 -5.14 13.49 10.64
N VAL A 66 -5.66 14.18 11.65
CA VAL A 66 -6.66 13.60 12.58
C VAL A 66 -7.93 13.21 11.83
N VAL A 67 -8.43 14.07 10.93
CA VAL A 67 -9.61 13.77 10.10
C VAL A 67 -9.35 12.55 9.22
N GLY A 68 -8.19 12.47 8.56
CA GLY A 68 -7.82 11.33 7.73
C GLY A 68 -7.75 10.01 8.52
N VAL A 69 -7.11 10.03 9.69
CA VAL A 69 -7.03 8.86 10.58
C VAL A 69 -8.41 8.43 11.05
N LEU A 70 -9.25 9.37 11.49
CA LEU A 70 -10.60 9.05 11.98
C LEU A 70 -11.49 8.51 10.86
N LEU A 71 -11.46 9.12 9.67
CA LEU A 71 -12.23 8.64 8.51
C LEU A 71 -11.78 7.24 8.09
N GLY A 72 -10.47 7.05 7.89
CA GLY A 72 -9.91 5.76 7.50
C GLY A 72 -10.18 4.66 8.53
N ALA A 73 -9.95 4.95 9.83
CA ALA A 73 -10.21 4.00 10.91
C ALA A 73 -11.71 3.65 11.01
N THR A 74 -12.60 4.63 10.86
CA THR A 74 -14.05 4.40 10.95
C THR A 74 -14.54 3.55 9.78
N ILE A 75 -14.13 3.87 8.54
CA ILE A 75 -14.49 3.09 7.35
C ILE A 75 -13.92 1.67 7.47
N GLY A 76 -12.62 1.55 7.77
CA GLY A 76 -11.94 0.26 7.90
C GLY A 76 -12.54 -0.62 8.99
N ALA A 77 -12.79 -0.07 10.18
CA ALA A 77 -13.42 -0.81 11.28
C ALA A 77 -14.86 -1.22 10.94
N THR A 78 -15.63 -0.35 10.30
CA THR A 78 -17.00 -0.66 9.90
C THR A 78 -17.04 -1.80 8.90
N LEU A 79 -16.17 -1.77 7.88
CA LEU A 79 -16.07 -2.83 6.89
C LEU A 79 -15.61 -4.15 7.53
N ALA A 80 -14.57 -4.11 8.37
CA ALA A 80 -14.02 -5.30 9.02
C ALA A 80 -15.00 -5.96 10.00
N LEU A 81 -15.81 -5.18 10.72
CA LEU A 81 -16.77 -5.70 11.70
C LEU A 81 -18.08 -6.19 11.08
N ARG A 82 -18.41 -5.74 9.86
CA ARG A 82 -19.67 -6.08 9.18
C ARG A 82 -19.54 -7.15 8.11
N ILE A 83 -18.31 -7.49 7.67
CA ILE A 83 -18.11 -8.52 6.66
C ILE A 83 -18.47 -9.91 7.20
N GLN A 84 -19.02 -10.76 6.33
CA GLN A 84 -19.23 -12.17 6.60
C GLN A 84 -17.91 -12.95 6.53
N MET A 85 -17.75 -13.99 7.36
CA MET A 85 -16.54 -14.82 7.40
C MET A 85 -16.25 -15.56 6.07
N THR A 86 -17.27 -15.81 5.26
CA THR A 86 -17.16 -16.39 3.92
C THR A 86 -16.56 -15.43 2.90
N ALA A 87 -16.63 -14.12 3.15
CA ALA A 87 -16.17 -13.04 2.30
C ALA A 87 -14.82 -12.44 2.78
N MET A 88 -14.13 -13.13 3.69
CA MET A 88 -12.83 -12.68 4.21
C MET A 88 -11.77 -12.50 3.11
N PRO A 89 -11.65 -13.39 2.10
CA PRO A 89 -10.65 -13.21 1.05
C PRO A 89 -10.77 -11.88 0.30
N GLN A 90 -11.97 -11.47 -0.12
CA GLN A 90 -12.12 -10.18 -0.81
C GLN A 90 -11.86 -8.99 0.12
N MET A 91 -12.16 -9.10 1.41
CA MET A 91 -11.82 -8.03 2.36
C MET A 91 -10.32 -7.85 2.53
N VAL A 92 -9.56 -8.95 2.55
CA VAL A 92 -8.10 -8.87 2.57
C VAL A 92 -7.58 -8.20 1.29
N ALA A 93 -8.14 -8.54 0.13
CA ALA A 93 -7.82 -7.86 -1.14
C ALA A 93 -8.09 -6.36 -1.06
N LEU A 94 -9.28 -5.95 -0.60
CA LEU A 94 -9.65 -4.54 -0.52
C LEU A 94 -8.77 -3.74 0.46
N LEU A 95 -8.43 -4.32 1.61
CA LEU A 95 -7.52 -3.69 2.57
C LEU A 95 -6.09 -3.57 2.01
N ASN A 96 -5.62 -4.58 1.26
CA ASN A 96 -4.34 -4.53 0.56
C ASN A 96 -4.34 -3.46 -0.54
N ALA A 97 -5.46 -3.29 -1.25
CA ALA A 97 -5.64 -2.23 -2.23
C ALA A 97 -5.37 -0.86 -1.58
N PHE A 98 -6.07 -0.54 -0.50
CA PHE A 98 -5.88 0.73 0.22
C PHE A 98 -4.44 0.94 0.71
N GLY A 99 -3.74 -0.12 1.13
CA GLY A 99 -2.31 -0.07 1.47
C GLY A 99 -1.43 0.31 0.28
N GLY A 100 -1.63 -0.34 -0.88
CA GLY A 100 -0.93 -0.01 -2.12
C GLY A 100 -1.20 1.43 -2.60
N GLY A 101 -2.46 1.85 -2.54
CA GLY A 101 -2.88 3.21 -2.88
C GLY A 101 -2.22 4.26 -1.97
N ALA A 102 -2.17 4.00 -0.67
CA ALA A 102 -1.47 4.87 0.27
C ALA A 102 0.03 4.96 -0.06
N SER A 103 0.68 3.85 -0.40
CA SER A 103 2.10 3.85 -0.82
C SER A 103 2.34 4.71 -2.06
N ALA A 104 1.49 4.59 -3.09
CA ALA A 104 1.60 5.38 -4.31
C ALA A 104 1.29 6.87 -4.07
N LEU A 105 0.34 7.22 -3.20
CA LEU A 105 0.07 8.61 -2.88
C LEU A 105 1.19 9.25 -2.06
N ILE A 106 1.75 8.53 -1.09
CA ILE A 106 2.88 8.99 -0.27
C ILE A 106 4.11 9.22 -1.15
N ALA A 107 4.41 8.30 -2.07
CA ALA A 107 5.51 8.46 -3.03
C ALA A 107 5.34 9.74 -3.87
N GLY A 108 4.14 9.99 -4.41
CA GLY A 108 3.86 11.23 -5.16
C GLY A 108 3.99 12.49 -4.31
N ALA A 109 3.53 12.43 -3.05
CA ALA A 109 3.66 13.54 -2.11
C ALA A 109 5.13 13.87 -1.78
N VAL A 110 5.97 12.84 -1.56
CA VAL A 110 7.41 13.02 -1.31
C VAL A 110 8.10 13.69 -2.50
N LEU A 111 7.78 13.27 -3.73
CA LEU A 111 8.34 13.88 -4.93
C LEU A 111 7.88 15.32 -5.13
N ALA A 112 6.64 15.65 -4.75
CA ALA A 112 6.09 17.00 -4.86
C ALA A 112 6.64 17.98 -3.82
N ASP A 113 6.93 17.49 -2.61
CA ASP A 113 7.34 18.34 -1.48
C ASP A 113 8.86 18.52 -1.38
N THR A 114 9.64 17.60 -1.96
CA THR A 114 11.11 17.63 -1.88
C THR A 114 11.71 18.35 -3.08
N ALA A 115 12.29 19.53 -2.87
CA ALA A 115 12.87 20.35 -3.95
C ALA A 115 14.16 19.77 -4.58
N ASP A 116 14.95 19.00 -3.82
CA ASP A 116 16.15 18.31 -4.33
C ASP A 116 16.29 16.95 -3.64
N PRO A 117 15.48 15.95 -4.04
CA PRO A 117 15.47 14.66 -3.40
C PRO A 117 16.75 13.89 -3.75
N GLY A 118 17.45 13.41 -2.72
CA GLY A 118 18.60 12.53 -2.93
C GLY A 118 18.23 11.28 -3.74
N THR A 119 19.15 10.76 -4.55
CA THR A 119 18.90 9.63 -5.47
C THR A 119 18.27 8.42 -4.79
N GLN A 120 18.68 8.10 -3.55
CA GLN A 120 18.08 7.01 -2.77
C GLN A 120 16.58 7.23 -2.51
N THR A 121 16.18 8.45 -2.14
CA THR A 121 14.78 8.83 -1.91
C THR A 121 13.98 8.72 -3.20
N VAL A 122 14.54 9.17 -4.33
CA VAL A 122 13.86 9.09 -5.63
C VAL A 122 13.66 7.63 -6.07
N VAL A 123 14.69 6.79 -5.93
CA VAL A 123 14.59 5.36 -6.25
C VAL A 123 13.54 4.66 -5.37
N ALA A 124 13.52 4.95 -4.07
CA ALA A 124 12.50 4.41 -3.16
C ALA A 124 11.09 4.90 -3.55
N THR A 125 10.96 6.18 -3.92
CA THR A 125 9.71 6.80 -4.37
C THR A 125 9.18 6.13 -5.64
N VAL A 126 10.04 5.93 -6.64
CA VAL A 126 9.70 5.21 -7.87
C VAL A 126 9.25 3.79 -7.58
N ALA A 127 10.00 3.05 -6.75
CA ALA A 127 9.65 1.68 -6.38
C ALA A 127 8.29 1.62 -5.66
N SER A 128 8.06 2.50 -4.69
CA SER A 128 6.78 2.62 -3.97
C SER A 128 5.62 3.02 -4.90
N GLY A 129 5.85 3.90 -5.88
CA GLY A 129 4.85 4.28 -6.87
C GLY A 129 4.44 3.12 -7.79
N ILE A 130 5.42 2.37 -8.30
CA ILE A 130 5.16 1.20 -9.16
C ILE A 130 4.44 0.12 -8.37
N ILE A 131 5.02 -0.32 -7.24
CA ILE A 131 4.45 -1.40 -6.42
C ILE A 131 3.08 -0.99 -5.90
N GLY A 132 2.95 0.22 -5.35
CA GLY A 132 1.69 0.71 -4.80
C GLY A 132 0.56 0.80 -5.83
N SER A 133 0.84 1.30 -7.04
CA SER A 133 -0.18 1.41 -8.10
C SER A 133 -0.60 0.04 -8.66
N VAL A 134 0.36 -0.87 -8.86
CA VAL A 134 0.09 -2.25 -9.29
C VAL A 134 -0.73 -2.98 -8.22
N THR A 135 -0.33 -2.88 -6.95
CA THR A 135 -1.03 -3.52 -5.83
C THR A 135 -2.44 -2.97 -5.66
N PHE A 136 -2.63 -1.64 -5.75
CA PHE A 136 -3.95 -1.02 -5.63
C PHE A 136 -4.92 -1.58 -6.67
N TRP A 137 -4.57 -1.50 -7.96
CA TRP A 137 -5.45 -1.91 -9.04
C TRP A 137 -5.59 -3.43 -9.16
N GLY A 138 -4.51 -4.18 -8.98
CA GLY A 138 -4.57 -5.64 -8.98
C GLY A 138 -5.47 -6.17 -7.86
N SER A 139 -5.37 -5.58 -6.67
CA SER A 139 -6.21 -5.99 -5.53
C SER A 139 -7.68 -5.60 -5.71
N LEU A 140 -7.99 -4.49 -6.40
CA LEU A 140 -9.38 -4.15 -6.76
C LEU A 140 -9.97 -5.13 -7.77
N VAL A 141 -9.18 -5.61 -8.74
CA VAL A 141 -9.61 -6.67 -9.68
C VAL A 141 -9.87 -7.97 -8.93
N ALA A 142 -9.01 -8.34 -7.98
CA ALA A 142 -9.21 -9.52 -7.14
C ALA A 142 -10.47 -9.41 -6.27
N PHE A 143 -10.70 -8.24 -5.66
CA PHE A 143 -11.93 -7.96 -4.91
C PHE A 143 -13.17 -8.10 -5.79
N ASP A 144 -13.17 -7.48 -6.97
CA ASP A 144 -14.32 -7.47 -7.88
C ASP A 144 -14.72 -8.89 -8.33
N LYS A 145 -13.73 -9.72 -8.68
CA LYS A 145 -13.94 -11.12 -9.04
C LYS A 145 -14.49 -11.94 -7.87
N LEU A 146 -13.87 -11.86 -6.70
CA LEU A 146 -14.35 -12.61 -5.52
C LEU A 146 -15.73 -12.16 -5.02
N GLN A 147 -16.09 -10.90 -5.23
CA GLN A 147 -17.40 -10.36 -4.90
C GLN A 147 -18.45 -10.66 -5.97
N GLY A 148 -18.04 -11.08 -7.18
CA GLY A 148 -18.93 -11.37 -8.31
C GLY A 148 -19.65 -10.14 -8.83
N LEU A 149 -18.97 -8.98 -8.89
CA LEU A 149 -19.58 -7.70 -9.26
C LEU A 149 -19.65 -7.49 -10.78
N MET A 150 -18.52 -7.20 -11.43
CA MET A 150 -18.47 -6.85 -12.85
C MET A 150 -17.67 -7.85 -13.68
N LEU A 151 -16.52 -8.29 -13.19
CA LEU A 151 -15.62 -9.19 -13.88
C LEU A 151 -16.05 -10.64 -13.71
N PRO A 152 -15.85 -11.48 -14.73
CA PRO A 152 -16.20 -12.88 -14.63
C PRO A 152 -15.16 -13.65 -13.81
N ASP A 153 -15.61 -14.71 -13.13
CA ASP A 153 -14.76 -15.55 -12.29
C ASP A 153 -13.71 -16.33 -13.09
N ASN A 154 -13.97 -16.62 -14.36
CA ASN A 154 -13.03 -17.35 -15.20
C ASN A 154 -11.85 -16.46 -15.65
N PRO A 155 -10.67 -17.06 -15.89
CA PRO A 155 -9.55 -16.40 -16.56
C PRO A 155 -9.98 -15.71 -17.85
N VAL A 156 -9.68 -14.42 -17.97
CA VAL A 156 -9.92 -13.65 -19.20
C VAL A 156 -8.58 -13.43 -19.89
N HIS A 157 -8.44 -14.01 -21.08
CA HIS A 157 -7.24 -13.89 -21.93
C HIS A 157 -7.57 -13.11 -23.20
N PHE A 158 -6.59 -12.36 -23.69
CA PHE A 158 -6.67 -11.67 -24.98
C PHE A 158 -5.35 -11.82 -25.76
N PRO A 159 -5.38 -11.74 -27.10
CA PRO A 159 -4.18 -11.94 -27.92
C PRO A 159 -3.09 -10.93 -27.55
N ALA A 160 -1.83 -11.40 -27.49
CA ALA A 160 -0.64 -10.61 -27.14
C ALA A 160 -0.60 -10.03 -25.70
N GLN A 161 -1.42 -10.52 -24.77
CA GLN A 161 -1.43 -10.05 -23.37
C GLN A 161 -0.05 -10.11 -22.68
N GLN A 162 0.71 -11.19 -22.84
CA GLN A 162 2.05 -11.29 -22.23
C GLN A 162 3.01 -10.23 -22.80
N ALA A 163 2.95 -9.97 -24.10
CA ALA A 163 3.76 -8.94 -24.73
C ALA A 163 3.38 -7.55 -24.22
N LEU A 164 2.08 -7.27 -24.04
CA LEU A 164 1.60 -6.00 -23.48
C LEU A 164 2.03 -5.83 -22.02
N ASN A 165 1.93 -6.88 -21.20
CA ASN A 165 2.36 -6.85 -19.80
C ASN A 165 3.87 -6.58 -19.68
N VAL A 166 4.69 -7.24 -20.51
CA VAL A 166 6.14 -6.98 -20.57
C VAL A 166 6.42 -5.55 -21.02
N MET A 167 5.71 -5.07 -22.06
CA MET A 167 5.85 -3.69 -22.54
C MET A 167 5.53 -2.69 -21.43
N LEU A 168 4.43 -2.86 -20.70
CA LEU A 168 4.04 -1.98 -19.60
C LEU A 168 5.02 -2.05 -18.42
N ALA A 169 5.54 -3.23 -18.09
CA ALA A 169 6.56 -3.38 -17.06
C ALA A 169 7.86 -2.65 -17.44
N VAL A 170 8.32 -2.81 -18.68
CA VAL A 170 9.48 -2.08 -19.21
C VAL A 170 9.23 -0.58 -19.24
N ALA A 171 8.02 -0.15 -19.64
CA ALA A 171 7.63 1.26 -19.63
C ALA A 171 7.63 1.84 -18.20
N ALA A 172 7.10 1.12 -17.21
CA ALA A 172 7.12 1.54 -15.82
C ALA A 172 8.55 1.70 -15.28
N VAL A 173 9.44 0.75 -15.57
CA VAL A 173 10.86 0.82 -15.20
C VAL A 173 11.58 1.96 -15.94
N GLY A 174 11.28 2.15 -17.22
CA GLY A 174 11.84 3.24 -18.04
C GLY A 174 11.42 4.63 -17.55
N LEU A 175 10.13 4.80 -17.22
CA LEU A 175 9.62 6.02 -16.56
C LEU A 175 10.28 6.22 -15.20
N GLY A 176 10.48 5.14 -14.43
CA GLY A 176 11.22 5.18 -13.17
C GLY A 176 12.66 5.67 -13.34
N ALA A 177 13.39 5.16 -14.32
CA ALA A 177 14.74 5.62 -14.64
C ALA A 177 14.76 7.10 -15.08
N TRP A 178 13.74 7.54 -15.82
CA TRP A 178 13.59 8.94 -16.19
C TRP A 178 13.33 9.84 -14.97
N ILE A 179 12.46 9.44 -14.04
CA ILE A 179 12.21 10.18 -12.79
C ILE A 179 13.49 10.28 -11.95
N VAL A 180 14.31 9.23 -11.91
CA VAL A 180 15.60 9.28 -11.20
C VAL A 180 16.58 10.26 -11.85
N ALA A 181 16.54 10.39 -13.18
CA ALA A 181 17.39 11.34 -13.90
C ALA A 181 16.90 12.79 -13.81
N ASP A 182 15.57 13.00 -13.75
CA ASP A 182 14.95 14.32 -13.61
C ASP A 182 13.72 14.25 -12.68
N PRO A 183 13.92 14.39 -11.36
CA PRO A 183 12.87 14.22 -10.36
C PRO A 183 11.90 15.40 -10.27
N ASN A 184 12.18 16.51 -10.96
CA ASN A 184 11.40 17.76 -10.83
C ASN A 184 10.09 17.76 -11.61
N GLN A 185 9.84 16.72 -12.41
CA GLN A 185 8.66 16.63 -13.27
C GLN A 185 7.59 15.73 -12.66
N LEU A 186 6.63 16.31 -11.93
CA LEU A 186 5.54 15.53 -11.31
C LEU A 186 4.67 14.77 -12.34
N THR A 187 4.64 15.25 -13.59
CA THR A 187 3.93 14.60 -14.70
C THR A 187 4.47 13.20 -15.00
N SER A 188 5.79 12.98 -14.92
CA SER A 188 6.38 11.66 -15.20
C SER A 188 5.98 10.65 -14.12
N TYR A 189 5.86 11.09 -12.86
CA TYR A 189 5.30 10.29 -11.78
C TYR A 189 3.82 9.94 -12.02
N GLY A 190 3.00 10.91 -12.43
CA GLY A 190 1.60 10.67 -12.79
C GLY A 190 1.45 9.63 -13.91
N LEU A 191 2.30 9.70 -14.94
CA LEU A 191 2.34 8.69 -16.01
C LEU A 191 2.77 7.32 -15.49
N LEU A 192 3.76 7.27 -14.60
CA LEU A 192 4.20 6.01 -13.96
C LEU A 192 3.05 5.36 -13.19
N VAL A 193 2.29 6.13 -12.42
CA VAL A 193 1.12 5.64 -11.68
C VAL A 193 0.06 5.11 -12.65
N VAL A 194 -0.22 5.79 -13.75
CA VAL A 194 -1.17 5.32 -14.78
C VAL A 194 -0.71 4.01 -15.41
N VAL A 195 0.56 3.92 -15.81
CA VAL A 195 1.13 2.69 -16.39
C VAL A 195 1.10 1.54 -15.38
N GLY A 196 1.49 1.79 -14.13
CA GLY A 196 1.44 0.80 -13.05
C GLY A 196 0.01 0.37 -12.71
N SER A 197 -0.95 1.29 -12.79
CA SER A 197 -2.38 1.01 -12.61
C SER A 197 -2.89 0.04 -13.68
N VAL A 198 -2.62 0.33 -14.96
CA VAL A 198 -3.00 -0.54 -16.07
C VAL A 198 -2.29 -1.89 -15.97
N LEU A 199 -1.00 -1.89 -15.62
CA LEU A 199 -0.24 -3.12 -15.40
C LEU A 199 -0.86 -3.98 -14.30
N GLY A 200 -1.24 -3.39 -13.16
CA GLY A 200 -1.92 -4.10 -12.07
C GLY A 200 -3.22 -4.77 -12.53
N VAL A 201 -4.04 -4.04 -13.28
CA VAL A 201 -5.27 -4.61 -13.87
C VAL A 201 -4.95 -5.80 -14.79
N LEU A 202 -4.03 -5.63 -15.75
CA LEU A 202 -3.74 -6.63 -16.78
C LEU A 202 -2.98 -7.86 -16.27
N LEU A 203 -2.27 -7.74 -15.14
CA LEU A 203 -1.63 -8.85 -14.45
C LEU A 203 -2.65 -9.71 -13.68
N THR A 204 -3.72 -9.13 -13.15
CA THR A 204 -4.71 -9.85 -12.34
C THR A 204 -5.90 -10.38 -13.14
N ILE A 205 -6.31 -9.72 -14.23
CA ILE A 205 -7.39 -10.19 -15.12
C ILE A 205 -7.28 -11.65 -15.60
N PRO A 206 -6.10 -12.19 -15.99
CA PRO A 206 -6.00 -13.57 -16.50
C PRO A 206 -6.08 -14.62 -15.39
N ILE A 207 -6.19 -14.22 -14.12
CA ILE A 207 -6.22 -15.14 -12.99
C ILE A 207 -7.68 -15.48 -12.67
N GLY A 208 -7.98 -16.76 -12.44
CA GLY A 208 -9.33 -17.21 -12.10
C GLY A 208 -9.68 -16.92 -10.63
N GLY A 209 -10.97 -16.81 -10.32
CA GLY A 209 -11.48 -16.57 -8.96
C GLY A 209 -10.99 -17.61 -7.94
N ALA A 210 -10.87 -18.87 -8.36
CA ALA A 210 -10.35 -19.96 -7.51
C ALA A 210 -8.88 -19.76 -7.10
N ASP A 211 -8.08 -19.10 -7.93
CA ASP A 211 -6.65 -18.85 -7.70
C ASP A 211 -6.38 -17.48 -7.06
N MET A 212 -7.42 -16.64 -6.90
CA MET A 212 -7.29 -15.30 -6.30
C MET A 212 -6.64 -15.27 -4.90
N PRO A 213 -6.86 -16.24 -3.99
CA PRO A 213 -6.16 -16.24 -2.71
C PRO A 213 -4.64 -16.22 -2.83
N VAL A 214 -4.07 -16.82 -3.88
CA VAL A 214 -2.62 -16.80 -4.15
C VAL A 214 -2.16 -15.40 -4.56
N VAL A 215 -2.95 -14.71 -5.40
CA VAL A 215 -2.64 -13.35 -5.87
C VAL A 215 -2.69 -12.34 -4.74
N ILE A 216 -3.66 -12.47 -3.84
CA ILE A 216 -3.82 -11.56 -2.70
C ILE A 216 -2.65 -11.68 -1.72
N ALA A 217 -1.99 -12.84 -1.68
CA ALA A 217 -0.85 -13.10 -0.80
C ALA A 217 0.52 -12.72 -1.40
N LEU A 218 0.57 -12.33 -2.68
CA LEU A 218 1.79 -12.00 -3.43
C LEU A 218 2.16 -10.51 -3.30
#